data_AF-A0A934R7W2-F1
#
_entry.id   AF-A0A934R7W2-F1
#
_cell.length_a   1.000
_cell.length_b   1.000
_cell.length_c   1.000
_cell.angle_alpha   90.00
_cell.angle_beta   90.00
_cell.angle_gamma   90.00
#
_symmetry.space_group_name_H-M   'P 1'
#
loop_
_entity.id
_entity.type
_entity.pdbx_description
1 polymer ?
#
loop_
_entity_poly.entity_id
_entity_poly.type
_entity_poly.pdbx_seq_one_letter_code
_entity_poly.pdbx_strand_id
1 'polypeptide(L)'
;MNLFVPSSRKLLSAVVGSLLSVQAAFAAIVPAPVSGDIFLAFRASGGTGGSQSYIVNLGTDANFRNATTSFTVTGLGNIGADLTEIYGPGWSSRGDLFWGIFAARVSTSSIIYGSRERNPVTSVSPAWSLIDTTSRNTTAGQISSVIDSIGGYRGREATANSPVAAVQPNTGEASSYNKQVASAGTKDFGSLSEWSSIEGDFGSGPAGTALDLYRIAGASGVTRVGHFTISAEGVVQFNIPTVTPPVDVDTDGDGFLDSQEALAGTNPNDASDFFRIQSLQRSAGGTGVAFKTIPGSSYQIYYSENLAAGSWVRIATVTGGASPTLHQYLDDNLDRRARAKGFYKVSVGN
;
A
#
# COMPACT_ATOMS: atom_id res chain seq x y z
N MET A 1 78.38 -17.79 61.34
CA MET A 1 77.23 -17.01 61.81
C MET A 1 76.66 -16.27 60.60
N ASN A 2 75.42 -16.61 60.23
CA ASN A 2 74.55 -16.07 59.16
C ASN A 2 75.10 -16.03 57.71
N LEU A 3 74.76 -17.00 56.85
CA LEU A 3 73.59 -17.07 55.94
C LEU A 3 73.39 -15.84 55.04
N PHE A 4 73.61 -16.01 53.72
CA PHE A 4 72.58 -15.82 52.67
C PHE A 4 73.12 -16.25 51.30
N VAL A 5 72.38 -17.13 50.61
CA VAL A 5 72.57 -17.52 49.21
C VAL A 5 71.62 -16.70 48.34
N PRO A 6 72.02 -16.25 47.13
CA PRO A 6 71.06 -16.01 46.07
C PRO A 6 71.29 -16.91 44.85
N SER A 7 70.18 -17.51 44.41
CA SER A 7 70.01 -18.39 43.27
C SER A 7 70.24 -17.69 41.92
N SER A 8 70.91 -18.39 41.01
CA SER A 8 71.00 -18.09 39.59
C SER A 8 69.64 -18.27 38.89
N ARG A 9 69.12 -17.21 38.28
CA ARG A 9 68.02 -17.29 37.28
C ARG A 9 68.57 -16.92 35.90
N LYS A 10 68.70 -17.94 35.04
CA LYS A 10 68.91 -17.78 33.60
C LYS A 10 67.64 -17.17 33.01
N LEU A 11 67.72 -16.00 32.38
CA LEU A 11 66.66 -15.47 31.54
C LEU A 11 66.66 -16.22 30.19
N LEU A 12 65.60 -16.99 29.93
CA LEU A 12 65.22 -17.37 28.58
C LEU A 12 64.34 -16.24 28.01
N SER A 13 64.82 -15.56 26.97
CA SER A 13 63.97 -14.70 26.13
C SER A 13 63.07 -15.58 25.27
N ALA A 14 61.77 -15.63 25.61
CA ALA A 14 60.75 -16.16 24.73
C ALA A 14 60.28 -15.05 23.80
N VAL A 15 60.56 -15.18 22.50
CA VAL A 15 59.91 -14.39 21.45
C VAL A 15 58.47 -14.87 21.36
N VAL A 16 57.53 -14.06 21.83
CA VAL A 16 56.09 -14.29 21.61
C VAL A 16 55.78 -13.86 20.19
N GLY A 17 55.74 -14.82 19.27
CA GLY A 17 55.12 -14.63 17.96
C GLY A 17 53.61 -14.55 18.14
N SER A 18 53.03 -13.36 17.96
CA SER A 18 51.59 -13.19 17.89
C SER A 18 51.08 -13.88 16.62
N LEU A 19 50.53 -15.10 16.77
CA LEU A 19 49.66 -15.70 15.77
C LEU A 19 48.41 -14.82 15.65
N LEU A 20 48.36 -13.96 14.62
CA LEU A 20 47.10 -13.43 14.13
C LEU A 20 46.30 -14.63 13.59
N SER A 21 45.37 -15.15 14.38
CA SER A 21 44.32 -16.00 13.85
C SER A 21 43.42 -15.11 12.98
N VAL A 22 43.63 -15.12 11.66
CA VAL A 22 42.65 -14.61 10.70
C VAL A 22 41.48 -15.59 10.77
N GLN A 23 40.52 -15.30 11.64
CA GLN A 23 39.25 -16.00 11.66
C GLN A 23 38.52 -15.54 10.39
N ALA A 24 38.52 -16.38 9.35
CA ALA A 24 37.71 -16.11 8.18
C ALA A 24 36.25 -16.03 8.63
N ALA A 25 35.69 -14.82 8.64
CA ALA A 25 34.27 -14.64 8.83
C ALA A 25 33.58 -15.18 7.57
N PHE A 26 32.83 -16.27 7.71
CA PHE A 26 31.93 -16.70 6.66
C PHE A 26 30.91 -15.61 6.41
N ALA A 27 30.56 -15.36 5.15
CA ALA A 27 29.49 -14.44 4.82
C ALA A 27 28.21 -14.90 5.53
N ALA A 28 27.52 -13.96 6.18
CA ALA A 28 26.26 -14.28 6.84
C ALA A 28 25.24 -14.73 5.80
N ILE A 29 24.49 -15.81 6.08
CA ILE A 29 23.37 -16.20 5.23
C ILE A 29 22.16 -15.31 5.52
N VAL A 30 21.34 -15.08 4.50
CA VAL A 30 20.07 -14.37 4.68
C VAL A 30 19.17 -15.10 5.67
N PRO A 31 18.36 -14.38 6.48
CA PRO A 31 17.37 -14.99 7.34
C PRO A 31 16.45 -15.93 6.59
N ALA A 32 16.13 -17.06 7.21
CA ALA A 32 15.19 -18.03 6.69
C ALA A 32 13.84 -17.34 6.36
N PRO A 33 13.35 -17.44 5.10
CA PRO A 33 12.03 -16.93 4.75
C PRO A 33 10.92 -17.51 5.61
N VAL A 34 9.96 -16.66 5.97
CA VAL A 34 8.73 -17.04 6.65
C VAL A 34 7.57 -17.01 5.63
N SER A 35 6.59 -17.91 5.80
CA SER A 35 5.42 -17.97 4.92
C SER A 35 4.68 -16.62 4.90
N GLY A 36 4.52 -16.07 3.70
CA GLY A 36 3.92 -14.74 3.48
C GLY A 36 4.89 -13.57 3.60
N ASP A 37 6.20 -13.79 3.69
CA ASP A 37 7.18 -12.72 3.46
C ASP A 37 7.03 -12.16 2.04
N ILE A 38 7.10 -10.83 1.92
CA ILE A 38 7.07 -10.09 0.67
C ILE A 38 8.49 -9.95 0.14
N PHE A 39 8.71 -10.34 -1.12
CA PHE A 39 10.00 -10.22 -1.78
C PHE A 39 9.95 -9.15 -2.86
N LEU A 40 11.02 -8.36 -2.93
CA LEU A 40 11.33 -7.46 -4.03
C LEU A 40 12.49 -8.07 -4.80
N ALA A 41 12.41 -8.10 -6.13
CA ALA A 41 13.51 -8.55 -6.96
C ALA A 41 13.79 -7.60 -8.12
N PHE A 42 15.03 -7.61 -8.58
CA PHE A 42 15.52 -6.86 -9.73
C PHE A 42 16.20 -7.81 -10.70
N ARG A 43 16.12 -7.49 -12.00
CA ARG A 43 16.91 -8.14 -13.05
C ARG A 43 17.13 -7.20 -14.21
N ALA A 44 18.27 -7.31 -14.89
CA ALA A 44 18.45 -6.66 -16.19
C ALA A 44 18.15 -7.64 -17.33
N SER A 45 17.62 -7.17 -18.46
CA SER A 45 17.46 -8.01 -19.66
C SER A 45 18.80 -8.28 -20.37
N GLY A 46 19.88 -7.59 -19.98
CA GLY A 46 21.23 -7.78 -20.50
C GLY A 46 22.25 -6.85 -19.84
N GLY A 47 23.43 -6.74 -20.44
CA GLY A 47 24.48 -5.80 -20.01
C GLY A 47 24.98 -6.05 -18.58
N THR A 48 25.41 -4.97 -17.90
CA THR A 48 25.88 -5.00 -16.52
C THR A 48 24.82 -5.60 -15.59
N GLY A 49 25.17 -6.67 -14.87
CA GLY A 49 24.25 -7.39 -13.98
C GLY A 49 23.22 -8.29 -14.68
N GLY A 50 23.22 -8.41 -16.02
CA GLY A 50 22.23 -9.20 -16.77
C GLY A 50 22.25 -10.71 -16.50
N SER A 51 23.33 -11.24 -15.93
CA SER A 51 23.45 -12.65 -15.53
C SER A 51 22.94 -12.94 -14.13
N GLN A 52 22.42 -11.95 -13.42
CA GLN A 52 22.00 -12.07 -12.02
C GLN A 52 20.67 -11.36 -11.76
N SER A 53 19.94 -11.89 -10.79
CA SER A 53 18.80 -11.25 -10.14
C SER A 53 19.22 -10.86 -8.72
N TYR A 54 18.72 -9.74 -8.24
CA TYR A 54 18.93 -9.28 -6.87
C TYR A 54 17.61 -9.38 -6.12
N ILE A 55 17.56 -10.14 -5.03
CA ILE A 55 16.31 -10.46 -4.31
C ILE A 55 16.43 -9.98 -2.86
N VAL A 56 15.43 -9.25 -2.39
CA VAL A 56 15.35 -8.62 -1.07
C VAL A 56 14.09 -9.11 -0.35
N ASN A 57 14.22 -9.60 0.88
CA ASN A 57 13.07 -9.86 1.75
C ASN A 57 12.63 -8.56 2.44
N LEU A 58 11.41 -8.10 2.13
CA LEU A 58 10.80 -6.89 2.69
C LEU A 58 10.08 -7.13 4.03
N GLY A 59 9.98 -8.40 4.45
CA GLY A 59 9.30 -8.83 5.66
C GLY A 59 7.85 -9.28 5.43
N THR A 60 7.16 -9.58 6.53
CA THR A 60 5.84 -10.24 6.49
C THR A 60 4.74 -9.40 5.83
N ASP A 61 3.87 -10.04 5.04
CA ASP A 61 2.72 -9.41 4.38
C ASP A 61 1.81 -8.61 5.33
N ALA A 62 1.75 -8.96 6.61
CA ALA A 62 0.93 -8.29 7.60
C ALA A 62 1.35 -6.84 7.80
N ASN A 63 2.64 -6.52 7.65
CA ASN A 63 3.17 -5.16 7.75
C ASN A 63 2.58 -4.24 6.67
N PHE A 64 2.30 -4.80 5.49
CA PHE A 64 1.79 -4.05 4.33
C PHE A 64 0.26 -4.06 4.29
N ARG A 65 -0.35 -5.24 4.49
CA ARG A 65 -1.81 -5.41 4.44
C ARG A 65 -2.56 -4.70 5.55
N ASN A 66 -1.94 -4.59 6.73
CA ASN A 66 -2.56 -3.97 7.89
C ASN A 66 -2.04 -2.53 8.11
N ALA A 67 -1.25 -2.00 7.16
CA ALA A 67 -0.72 -0.65 7.25
C ALA A 67 -1.86 0.38 7.23
N THR A 68 -1.84 1.29 8.20
CA THR A 68 -2.79 2.42 8.28
C THR A 68 -2.20 3.72 7.77
N THR A 69 -0.89 3.76 7.53
CA THR A 69 -0.15 4.91 7.02
C THR A 69 0.94 4.44 6.06
N SER A 70 1.32 5.28 5.10
CA SER A 70 2.48 5.03 4.24
C SER A 70 3.77 5.12 5.04
N PHE A 71 4.77 4.30 4.71
CA PHE A 71 6.03 4.22 5.44
C PHE A 71 7.22 3.86 4.54
N THR A 72 8.43 4.21 4.99
CA THR A 72 9.68 3.71 4.41
C THR A 72 9.97 2.32 4.96
N VAL A 73 10.27 1.36 4.09
CA VAL A 73 10.58 -0.02 4.50
C VAL A 73 11.98 -0.03 5.10
N THR A 74 12.08 -0.28 6.40
CA THR A 74 13.34 -0.22 7.17
C THR A 74 13.96 -1.60 7.34
N GLY A 75 15.24 -1.66 7.72
CA GLY A 75 15.96 -2.92 7.99
C GLY A 75 16.49 -3.62 6.73
N LEU A 76 16.36 -2.98 5.57
CA LEU A 76 16.82 -3.51 4.29
C LEU A 76 18.33 -3.33 4.03
N GLY A 77 19.05 -2.62 4.91
CA GLY A 77 20.41 -2.18 4.60
C GLY A 77 20.45 -1.11 3.50
N ASN A 78 21.58 -1.01 2.78
CA ASN A 78 21.79 -0.03 1.71
C ASN A 78 21.58 -0.67 0.34
N ILE A 79 20.31 -0.78 -0.05
CA ILE A 79 19.87 -1.34 -1.32
C ILE A 79 20.46 -0.59 -2.53
N GLY A 80 20.59 0.74 -2.46
CA GLY A 80 21.17 1.53 -3.55
C GLY A 80 22.64 1.22 -3.83
N ALA A 81 23.41 0.86 -2.79
CA ALA A 81 24.79 0.40 -2.94
C ALA A 81 24.86 -0.95 -3.66
N ASP A 82 24.02 -1.92 -3.28
CA ASP A 82 23.94 -3.21 -3.99
C ASP A 82 23.50 -3.04 -5.45
N LEU A 83 22.49 -2.20 -5.72
CA LEU A 83 22.05 -1.91 -7.09
C LEU A 83 23.16 -1.25 -7.92
N THR A 84 23.94 -0.37 -7.32
CA THR A 84 25.11 0.25 -7.95
C THR A 84 26.21 -0.78 -8.25
N GLU A 85 26.47 -1.69 -7.32
CA GLU A 85 27.49 -2.73 -7.46
C GLU A 85 27.11 -3.75 -8.55
N ILE A 86 25.84 -4.18 -8.57
CA ILE A 86 25.36 -5.24 -9.47
C ILE A 86 25.05 -4.68 -10.87
N TYR A 87 24.37 -3.54 -10.95
CA TYR A 87 23.82 -3.00 -12.21
C TYR A 87 24.52 -1.72 -12.69
N GLY A 88 25.49 -1.20 -11.94
CA GLY A 88 26.26 -0.01 -12.24
C GLY A 88 25.68 1.29 -11.65
N PRO A 89 26.48 2.36 -11.56
CA PRO A 89 26.08 3.62 -10.91
C PRO A 89 24.93 4.37 -11.61
N GLY A 90 24.61 4.01 -12.86
CA GLY A 90 23.47 4.55 -13.62
C GLY A 90 22.23 3.65 -13.60
N TRP A 91 22.13 2.69 -12.67
CA TRP A 91 21.03 1.71 -12.64
C TRP A 91 19.66 2.37 -12.66
N SER A 92 19.50 3.52 -11.99
CA SER A 92 18.22 4.19 -11.78
C SER A 92 17.64 4.87 -13.02
N SER A 93 18.34 4.85 -14.16
CA SER A 93 17.86 5.36 -15.45
C SER A 93 17.83 4.30 -16.55
N ARG A 94 17.94 3.02 -16.18
CA ARG A 94 18.02 1.91 -17.13
C ARG A 94 16.63 1.38 -17.47
N GLY A 95 16.21 1.56 -18.72
CA GLY A 95 14.98 0.92 -19.24
C GLY A 95 15.11 -0.59 -19.46
N ASP A 96 16.32 -1.15 -19.34
CA ASP A 96 16.58 -2.58 -19.40
C ASP A 96 16.74 -3.22 -18.01
N LEU A 97 16.59 -2.43 -16.93
CA LEU A 97 16.55 -2.90 -15.55
C LEU A 97 15.10 -2.92 -15.07
N PHE A 98 14.67 -4.09 -14.63
CA PHE A 98 13.32 -4.38 -14.20
C PHE A 98 13.29 -4.67 -12.70
N TRP A 99 12.14 -4.38 -12.08
CA TRP A 99 11.88 -4.72 -10.68
C TRP A 99 10.45 -5.22 -10.50
N GLY A 100 10.26 -6.17 -9.60
CA GLY A 100 8.98 -6.79 -9.32
C GLY A 100 8.85 -7.20 -7.85
N ILE A 101 7.62 -7.31 -7.37
CA ILE A 101 7.29 -7.68 -5.99
C ILE A 101 6.35 -8.87 -6.01
N PHE A 102 6.67 -9.89 -5.21
CA PHE A 102 5.91 -11.13 -5.18
C PHE A 102 5.96 -11.80 -3.82
N ALA A 103 4.97 -12.64 -3.53
CA ALA A 103 4.96 -13.47 -2.35
C ALA A 103 3.93 -14.59 -2.44
N ALA A 104 4.09 -15.61 -1.60
CA ALA A 104 3.09 -16.64 -1.40
C ALA A 104 2.98 -17.04 0.07
N ARG A 105 1.75 -17.37 0.47
CA ARG A 105 1.45 -18.22 1.63
C ARG A 105 0.95 -19.55 1.09
N VAL A 106 1.85 -20.51 0.96
CA VAL A 106 1.52 -21.84 0.43
C VAL A 106 0.63 -22.57 1.42
N SER A 107 -0.53 -23.04 0.97
CA SER A 107 -1.44 -23.89 1.72
C SER A 107 -2.36 -24.67 0.77
N THR A 108 -3.35 -25.41 1.30
CA THR A 108 -4.40 -26.03 0.48
C THR A 108 -5.24 -25.01 -0.30
N SER A 109 -5.30 -23.77 0.20
CA SER A 109 -5.89 -22.61 -0.47
C SER A 109 -4.92 -21.44 -0.34
N SER A 110 -3.85 -21.48 -1.14
CA SER A 110 -2.72 -20.56 -1.04
C SER A 110 -3.13 -19.11 -1.18
N ILE A 111 -2.36 -18.17 -0.65
CA ILE A 111 -2.52 -16.74 -0.95
C ILE A 111 -1.32 -16.32 -1.76
N ILE A 112 -1.50 -15.57 -2.83
CA ILE A 112 -0.40 -15.06 -3.64
C ILE A 112 -0.46 -13.53 -3.73
N TYR A 113 0.72 -12.94 -3.89
CA TYR A 113 0.90 -11.53 -4.15
C TYR A 113 1.75 -11.36 -5.39
N GLY A 114 1.33 -10.45 -6.27
CA GLY A 114 2.07 -10.08 -7.46
C GLY A 114 1.90 -8.59 -7.69
N SER A 115 3.01 -7.90 -7.94
CA SER A 115 2.97 -6.51 -8.35
C SER A 115 2.37 -6.34 -9.73
N ARG A 116 2.02 -5.10 -10.07
CA ARG A 116 1.75 -4.67 -11.43
C ARG A 116 2.19 -3.23 -11.60
N GLU A 117 2.83 -2.94 -12.73
CA GLU A 117 3.30 -1.60 -13.06
C GLU A 117 2.14 -0.61 -13.20
N ARG A 118 2.37 0.59 -12.66
CA ARG A 118 1.54 1.76 -12.91
C ARG A 118 2.01 2.49 -14.16
N ASN A 119 1.15 2.51 -15.17
CA ASN A 119 1.41 3.23 -16.40
C ASN A 119 0.13 3.99 -16.84
N PRO A 120 0.05 5.32 -16.66
CA PRO A 120 1.08 6.20 -16.09
C PRO A 120 1.29 5.97 -14.58
N VAL A 121 2.47 6.33 -14.06
CA VAL A 121 2.89 6.11 -12.65
C VAL A 121 1.91 6.69 -11.60
N THR A 122 1.14 7.71 -11.98
CA THR A 122 0.15 8.39 -11.14
C THR A 122 -1.18 7.65 -11.02
N SER A 123 -1.41 6.64 -11.85
CA SER A 123 -2.68 5.92 -11.93
C SER A 123 -2.56 4.53 -11.32
N VAL A 124 -3.60 4.10 -10.61
CA VAL A 124 -3.71 2.72 -10.16
C VAL A 124 -3.75 1.80 -11.39
N SER A 125 -2.90 0.79 -11.39
CA SER A 125 -2.87 -0.24 -12.43
C SER A 125 -4.16 -1.09 -12.40
N PRO A 126 -4.55 -1.77 -13.48
CA PRO A 126 -5.69 -2.69 -13.42
C PRO A 126 -5.40 -3.86 -12.48
N ALA A 127 -6.41 -4.34 -11.74
CA ALA A 127 -6.25 -5.54 -10.93
C ALA A 127 -5.91 -6.77 -11.79
N TRP A 128 -5.20 -7.75 -11.21
CA TRP A 128 -5.07 -9.06 -11.83
C TRP A 128 -6.44 -9.74 -11.94
N SER A 129 -6.59 -10.61 -12.94
CA SER A 129 -7.77 -11.46 -13.04
C SER A 129 -7.89 -12.36 -11.81
N LEU A 130 -9.10 -12.58 -11.35
CA LEU A 130 -9.34 -13.61 -10.34
C LEU A 130 -9.08 -14.98 -10.97
N ILE A 131 -8.26 -15.78 -10.30
CA ILE A 131 -7.95 -17.15 -10.69
C ILE A 131 -8.47 -18.13 -9.65
N ASP A 132 -8.76 -19.36 -10.07
CA ASP A 132 -9.26 -20.41 -9.20
C ASP A 132 -8.18 -20.93 -8.22
N THR A 133 -8.60 -21.74 -7.24
CA THR A 133 -7.68 -22.25 -6.21
C THR A 133 -6.57 -23.13 -6.79
N THR A 134 -6.83 -23.90 -7.85
CA THR A 134 -5.83 -24.75 -8.51
C THR A 134 -4.72 -23.91 -9.13
N SER A 135 -5.10 -22.89 -9.89
CA SER A 135 -4.19 -21.93 -10.52
C SER A 135 -3.39 -21.19 -9.47
N ARG A 136 -4.05 -20.71 -8.41
CA ARG A 136 -3.42 -20.00 -7.30
C ARG A 136 -2.41 -20.85 -6.54
N ASN A 137 -2.72 -22.11 -6.28
CA ASN A 137 -1.79 -23.05 -5.65
C ASN A 137 -0.59 -23.36 -6.55
N THR A 138 -0.80 -23.47 -7.86
CA THR A 138 0.28 -23.66 -8.84
C THR A 138 1.22 -22.46 -8.87
N THR A 139 0.67 -21.25 -8.98
CA THR A 139 1.46 -20.00 -8.94
C THR A 139 2.20 -19.85 -7.61
N ALA A 140 1.56 -20.19 -6.48
CA ALA A 140 2.21 -20.20 -5.18
C ALA A 140 3.42 -21.16 -5.12
N GLY A 141 3.32 -22.33 -5.77
CA GLY A 141 4.44 -23.27 -5.92
C GLY A 141 5.59 -22.70 -6.74
N GLN A 142 5.31 -21.99 -7.83
CA GLN A 142 6.33 -21.32 -8.64
C GLN A 142 7.03 -20.20 -7.86
N ILE A 143 6.27 -19.38 -7.13
CA ILE A 143 6.83 -18.37 -6.22
C ILE A 143 7.70 -19.03 -5.14
N SER A 144 7.19 -20.09 -4.51
CA SER A 144 7.93 -20.85 -3.49
C SER A 144 9.22 -21.45 -4.05
N SER A 145 9.27 -21.82 -5.33
CA SER A 145 10.50 -22.32 -5.95
C SER A 145 11.62 -21.27 -5.96
N VAL A 146 11.30 -19.99 -6.19
CA VAL A 146 12.29 -18.89 -6.15
C VAL A 146 12.76 -18.62 -4.72
N ILE A 147 11.92 -18.88 -3.73
CA ILE A 147 12.21 -18.55 -2.33
C ILE A 147 12.93 -19.71 -1.62
N ASP A 148 12.38 -20.92 -1.68
CA ASP A 148 12.73 -22.02 -0.77
C ASP A 148 13.45 -23.20 -1.44
N SER A 149 13.42 -23.32 -2.77
CA SER A 149 14.09 -24.43 -3.46
C SER A 149 15.61 -24.21 -3.52
N ILE A 150 16.35 -25.28 -3.81
CA ILE A 150 17.80 -25.20 -4.05
C ILE A 150 18.08 -24.20 -5.17
N GLY A 151 19.01 -23.27 -4.94
CA GLY A 151 19.30 -22.16 -5.85
C GLY A 151 18.35 -20.96 -5.72
N GLY A 152 17.29 -21.07 -4.92
CA GLY A 152 16.40 -19.97 -4.53
C GLY A 152 17.06 -18.97 -3.59
N TYR A 153 16.27 -18.11 -2.95
CA TYR A 153 16.73 -17.12 -1.97
C TYR A 153 17.25 -17.76 -0.68
N ARG A 154 16.55 -18.75 -0.14
CA ARG A 154 16.88 -19.41 1.13
C ARG A 154 18.30 -19.97 1.10
N GLY A 155 19.07 -19.63 2.15
CA GLY A 155 20.41 -20.15 2.35
C GLY A 155 21.49 -19.48 1.49
N ARG A 156 21.13 -18.45 0.71
CA ARG A 156 22.13 -17.60 0.04
C ARG A 156 22.87 -16.71 1.03
N GLU A 157 24.07 -16.31 0.65
CA GLU A 157 24.83 -15.29 1.34
C GLU A 157 24.10 -13.94 1.22
N ALA A 158 23.99 -13.24 2.35
CA ALA A 158 23.56 -11.86 2.39
C ALA A 158 24.60 -10.99 1.67
N THR A 159 24.15 -9.92 1.02
CA THR A 159 25.08 -8.96 0.41
C THR A 159 25.87 -8.20 1.46
N ALA A 160 26.99 -7.59 1.05
CA ALA A 160 27.78 -6.75 1.94
C ALA A 160 26.99 -5.53 2.47
N ASN A 161 25.99 -5.06 1.71
CA ASN A 161 25.23 -3.87 2.05
C ASN A 161 23.83 -4.17 2.63
N SER A 162 23.35 -5.42 2.58
CA SER A 162 22.02 -5.80 3.08
C SER A 162 22.01 -7.17 3.77
N PRO A 163 21.55 -7.26 5.03
CA PRO A 163 21.42 -8.54 5.73
C PRO A 163 20.24 -9.40 5.23
N VAL A 164 19.36 -8.82 4.41
CA VAL A 164 18.10 -9.46 3.95
C VAL A 164 18.01 -9.49 2.42
N ALA A 165 19.12 -9.28 1.74
CA ALA A 165 19.18 -9.38 0.30
C ALA A 165 20.28 -10.32 -0.16
N ALA A 166 20.05 -10.95 -1.29
CA ALA A 166 20.97 -11.91 -1.89
C ALA A 166 21.01 -11.75 -3.41
N VAL A 167 22.18 -12.06 -3.97
CA VAL A 167 22.36 -12.19 -5.42
C VAL A 167 22.05 -13.63 -5.85
N GLN A 168 21.22 -13.76 -6.86
CA GLN A 168 20.84 -15.03 -7.47
C GLN A 168 21.32 -15.08 -8.93
N PRO A 169 22.13 -16.06 -9.34
CA PRO A 169 22.44 -16.28 -10.75
C PRO A 169 21.18 -16.56 -11.57
N ASN A 170 21.09 -15.96 -12.75
CA ASN A 170 20.02 -16.23 -13.70
C ASN A 170 20.27 -17.60 -14.36
N THR A 171 19.46 -18.59 -14.00
CA THR A 171 19.55 -19.96 -14.53
C THR A 171 18.25 -20.36 -15.23
N GLY A 172 18.27 -21.49 -15.94
CA GLY A 172 17.06 -22.11 -16.52
C GLY A 172 16.16 -22.85 -15.52
N GLU A 173 16.63 -23.01 -14.27
CA GLU A 173 15.92 -23.71 -13.20
C GLU A 173 14.70 -22.95 -12.69
N ALA A 174 13.70 -23.67 -12.19
CA ALA A 174 12.49 -23.06 -11.63
C ALA A 174 12.78 -22.10 -10.47
N SER A 175 13.85 -22.33 -9.70
CA SER A 175 14.23 -21.47 -8.59
C SER A 175 14.80 -20.10 -8.99
N SER A 176 15.07 -19.88 -10.29
CA SER A 176 15.55 -18.60 -10.81
C SER A 176 14.40 -17.61 -10.98
N TYR A 177 14.49 -16.43 -10.33
CA TYR A 177 13.53 -15.34 -10.55
C TYR A 177 13.46 -14.97 -12.03
N ASN A 178 14.60 -14.78 -12.68
CA ASN A 178 14.67 -14.50 -14.11
C ASN A 178 13.95 -15.57 -14.97
N LYS A 179 14.05 -16.86 -14.62
CA LYS A 179 13.30 -17.91 -15.32
C LYS A 179 11.80 -17.70 -15.21
N GLN A 180 11.32 -17.31 -14.03
CA GLN A 180 9.90 -17.15 -13.71
C GLN A 180 9.26 -15.93 -14.36
N VAL A 181 10.03 -14.87 -14.66
CA VAL A 181 9.47 -13.57 -15.12
C VAL A 181 10.06 -13.04 -16.45
N ALA A 182 11.03 -13.73 -17.05
CA ALA A 182 11.68 -13.29 -18.30
C ALA A 182 11.56 -14.31 -19.44
N SER A 183 10.90 -15.45 -19.21
CA SER A 183 10.71 -16.47 -20.23
C SER A 183 9.75 -15.96 -21.31
N ALA A 184 10.26 -15.67 -22.51
CA ALA A 184 9.47 -15.14 -23.62
C ALA A 184 8.24 -16.03 -23.93
N GLY A 185 7.09 -15.38 -24.15
CA GLY A 185 5.83 -16.07 -24.47
C GLY A 185 5.18 -16.79 -23.28
N THR A 186 5.69 -16.63 -22.07
CA THR A 186 5.11 -17.19 -20.86
C THR A 186 4.47 -16.11 -19.98
N LYS A 187 3.68 -16.53 -19.00
CA LYS A 187 3.19 -15.68 -17.91
C LYS A 187 4.13 -15.79 -16.73
N ASP A 188 4.22 -14.71 -15.97
CA ASP A 188 5.07 -14.64 -14.79
C ASP A 188 4.61 -15.65 -13.75
N PHE A 189 5.53 -16.43 -13.21
CA PHE A 189 5.23 -17.53 -12.28
C PHE A 189 4.27 -18.60 -12.85
N GLY A 190 4.38 -18.84 -14.16
CA GLY A 190 3.69 -19.92 -14.87
C GLY A 190 2.38 -19.51 -15.51
N SER A 191 1.95 -20.22 -16.56
CA SER A 191 0.78 -19.85 -17.39
C SER A 191 -0.52 -19.65 -16.59
N LEU A 192 -0.74 -20.43 -15.53
CA LEU A 192 -1.94 -20.36 -14.70
C LEU A 192 -2.01 -19.10 -13.82
N SER A 193 -0.94 -18.30 -13.70
CA SER A 193 -1.01 -17.02 -13.01
C SER A 193 -1.83 -15.98 -13.78
N GLU A 194 -1.87 -16.12 -15.12
CA GLU A 194 -2.35 -15.10 -16.06
C GLU A 194 -1.61 -13.75 -15.98
N TRP A 195 -0.51 -13.66 -15.22
CA TRP A 195 0.27 -12.44 -15.03
C TRP A 195 1.14 -12.17 -16.24
N SER A 196 0.82 -11.12 -17.00
CA SER A 196 1.57 -10.76 -18.22
C SER A 196 2.96 -10.20 -17.93
N SER A 197 3.09 -9.46 -16.84
CA SER A 197 4.34 -8.96 -16.27
C SER A 197 4.01 -8.39 -14.89
N ILE A 198 4.71 -8.83 -13.85
CA ILE A 198 4.68 -8.20 -12.53
C ILE A 198 5.65 -7.03 -12.43
N GLU A 199 6.56 -6.91 -13.40
CA GLU A 199 7.67 -5.98 -13.35
C GLU A 199 7.34 -4.63 -14.01
N GLY A 200 7.98 -3.59 -13.51
CA GLY A 200 8.16 -2.30 -14.19
C GLY A 200 9.65 -2.04 -14.43
N ASP A 201 9.97 -0.95 -15.13
CA ASP A 201 11.35 -0.59 -15.47
C ASP A 201 11.76 0.82 -14.99
N PHE A 202 13.06 1.13 -15.10
CA PHE A 202 13.65 2.42 -14.69
C PHE A 202 13.93 3.37 -15.86
N GLY A 203 13.40 3.12 -17.04
CA GLY A 203 13.64 3.93 -18.24
C GLY A 203 13.14 5.37 -18.11
N SER A 204 12.10 5.59 -17.29
CA SER A 204 11.59 6.93 -16.93
C SER A 204 12.14 7.45 -15.60
N GLY A 205 13.18 6.81 -15.05
CA GLY A 205 13.75 7.12 -13.74
C GLY A 205 12.91 6.62 -12.56
N PRO A 206 13.41 6.76 -11.31
CA PRO A 206 12.73 6.22 -10.13
C PRO A 206 11.39 6.90 -9.82
N ALA A 207 11.25 8.19 -10.18
CA ALA A 207 9.98 8.92 -10.09
C ALA A 207 8.95 8.47 -11.15
N GLY A 208 9.40 7.84 -12.23
CA GLY A 208 8.58 7.35 -13.32
C GLY A 208 8.10 5.91 -13.16
N THR A 209 8.45 5.23 -12.06
CA THR A 209 8.11 3.82 -11.83
C THR A 209 7.50 3.58 -10.46
N ALA A 210 6.43 2.79 -10.42
CA ALA A 210 5.75 2.38 -9.20
C ALA A 210 4.99 1.07 -9.45
N LEU A 211 4.89 0.24 -8.41
CA LEU A 211 4.28 -1.08 -8.50
C LEU A 211 3.11 -1.18 -7.52
N ASP A 212 1.88 -1.34 -8.02
CA ASP A 212 0.77 -1.74 -7.15
C ASP A 212 0.95 -3.20 -6.73
N LEU A 213 0.74 -3.51 -5.45
CA LEU A 213 0.75 -4.87 -4.95
C LEU A 213 -0.68 -5.40 -4.87
N TYR A 214 -0.97 -6.49 -5.58
CA TYR A 214 -2.26 -7.18 -5.49
C TYR A 214 -2.15 -8.46 -4.72
N ARG A 215 -3.14 -8.71 -3.87
CA ARG A 215 -3.35 -9.95 -3.15
C ARG A 215 -4.48 -10.74 -3.79
N ILE A 216 -4.25 -12.01 -4.06
CA ILE A 216 -5.27 -12.95 -4.54
C ILE A 216 -5.46 -14.03 -3.48
N ALA A 217 -6.66 -14.11 -2.91
CA ALA A 217 -6.95 -14.99 -1.78
C ALA A 217 -8.39 -15.50 -1.78
N GLY A 218 -8.56 -16.83 -1.83
CA GLY A 218 -9.86 -17.47 -1.75
C GLY A 218 -10.86 -16.96 -2.80
N ALA A 219 -12.15 -17.01 -2.47
CA ALA A 219 -13.22 -16.45 -3.30
C ALA A 219 -13.39 -14.93 -3.11
N SER A 220 -12.65 -14.32 -2.19
CA SER A 220 -12.78 -12.90 -1.79
C SER A 220 -12.23 -11.89 -2.81
N GLY A 221 -11.93 -12.35 -4.03
CA GLY A 221 -11.47 -11.50 -5.12
C GLY A 221 -9.99 -11.11 -5.03
N VAL A 222 -9.62 -10.17 -5.91
CA VAL A 222 -8.28 -9.58 -5.99
C VAL A 222 -8.30 -8.25 -5.26
N THR A 223 -7.50 -8.10 -4.21
CA THR A 223 -7.46 -6.88 -3.39
C THR A 223 -6.16 -6.12 -3.63
N ARG A 224 -6.25 -4.82 -3.91
CA ARG A 224 -5.07 -3.95 -3.96
C ARG A 224 -4.59 -3.65 -2.54
N VAL A 225 -3.38 -4.07 -2.22
CA VAL A 225 -2.77 -3.90 -0.89
C VAL A 225 -2.21 -2.49 -0.71
N GLY A 226 -1.66 -1.90 -1.76
CA GLY A 226 -0.97 -0.61 -1.75
C GLY A 226 -0.07 -0.51 -2.98
N HIS A 227 0.93 0.36 -2.94
CA HIS A 227 1.96 0.40 -3.97
C HIS A 227 3.33 0.71 -3.40
N PHE A 228 4.36 0.22 -4.07
CA PHE A 228 5.74 0.48 -3.76
C PHE A 228 6.33 1.51 -4.71
N THR A 229 7.21 2.33 -4.17
CA THR A 229 8.12 3.22 -4.92
C THR A 229 9.54 2.98 -4.43
N ILE A 230 10.52 3.36 -5.24
CA ILE A 230 11.94 3.29 -4.88
C ILE A 230 12.63 4.57 -5.36
N SER A 231 13.55 5.12 -4.55
CA SER A 231 14.33 6.30 -4.93
C SER A 231 15.61 5.93 -5.70
N ALA A 232 16.33 6.93 -6.22
CA ALA A 232 17.63 6.73 -6.87
C ALA A 232 18.71 6.23 -5.88
N GLU A 233 18.51 6.44 -4.58
CA GLU A 233 19.34 5.93 -3.49
C GLU A 233 18.93 4.52 -3.05
N GLY A 234 17.96 3.89 -3.72
CA GLY A 234 17.45 2.57 -3.38
C GLY A 234 16.54 2.54 -2.15
N VAL A 235 15.99 3.68 -1.72
CA VAL A 235 15.06 3.74 -0.59
C VAL A 235 13.68 3.24 -1.03
N VAL A 236 13.25 2.12 -0.47
CA VAL A 236 11.94 1.51 -0.77
C VAL A 236 10.87 2.09 0.15
N GLN A 237 9.79 2.59 -0.44
CA GLN A 237 8.61 3.08 0.30
C GLN A 237 7.40 2.24 -0.03
N PHE A 238 6.60 1.95 0.99
CA PHE A 238 5.25 1.42 0.81
C PHE A 238 4.23 2.52 1.06
N ASN A 239 3.33 2.67 0.11
CA ASN A 239 2.28 3.66 0.14
C ASN A 239 0.93 2.92 0.20
N ILE A 240 0.18 3.17 1.27
CA ILE A 240 -1.16 2.59 1.40
C ILE A 240 -2.02 3.01 0.21
N PRO A 241 -3.05 2.23 -0.17
CA PRO A 241 -4.06 2.71 -1.09
C PRO A 241 -4.57 4.02 -0.52
N THR A 242 -4.40 5.11 -1.27
CA THR A 242 -5.18 6.31 -0.96
C THR A 242 -6.62 5.84 -1.04
N VAL A 243 -7.33 5.91 0.09
CA VAL A 243 -8.77 6.11 0.05
C VAL A 243 -8.94 7.49 -0.57
N THR A 244 -8.76 7.57 -1.88
CA THR A 244 -9.66 8.39 -2.66
C THR A 244 -11.00 7.74 -2.31
N PRO A 245 -11.92 8.43 -1.59
CA PRO A 245 -13.31 8.02 -1.71
C PRO A 245 -13.57 7.84 -3.22
N PRO A 246 -14.44 6.90 -3.65
CA PRO A 246 -14.88 6.94 -5.04
C PRO A 246 -15.10 8.40 -5.39
N VAL A 247 -14.52 8.88 -6.51
CA VAL A 247 -14.79 10.26 -6.95
C VAL A 247 -16.29 10.36 -6.85
N ASP A 248 -16.74 11.15 -5.88
CA ASP A 248 -18.14 11.20 -5.54
C ASP A 248 -18.73 11.90 -6.75
N VAL A 249 -19.31 11.09 -7.64
CA VAL A 249 -19.75 11.56 -8.94
C VAL A 249 -20.98 12.41 -8.66
N ASP A 250 -21.12 13.50 -9.40
CA ASP A 250 -22.38 14.20 -9.53
C ASP A 250 -22.98 13.64 -10.82
N THR A 251 -23.74 12.53 -10.69
CA THR A 251 -24.13 11.71 -11.85
C THR A 251 -25.12 12.45 -12.76
N ASP A 252 -25.94 13.34 -12.22
CA ASP A 252 -26.92 14.12 -12.97
C ASP A 252 -26.55 15.60 -13.20
N GLY A 253 -25.45 16.06 -12.60
CA GLY A 253 -24.84 17.37 -12.86
C GLY A 253 -25.51 18.52 -12.12
N ASP A 254 -26.20 18.27 -11.00
CA ASP A 254 -26.96 19.26 -10.24
C ASP A 254 -26.14 20.00 -9.17
N GLY A 255 -24.88 19.61 -9.00
CA GLY A 255 -23.93 20.17 -8.05
C GLY A 255 -23.93 19.51 -6.68
N PHE A 256 -24.75 18.48 -6.46
CA PHE A 256 -24.69 17.58 -5.31
C PHE A 256 -24.00 16.27 -5.72
N LEU A 257 -23.31 15.66 -4.77
CA LEU A 257 -22.59 14.42 -5.03
C LEU A 257 -23.49 13.22 -4.72
N ASP A 258 -23.37 12.13 -5.46
CA ASP A 258 -24.16 10.91 -5.30
C ASP A 258 -24.18 10.40 -3.85
N SER A 259 -23.08 10.54 -3.10
CA SER A 259 -23.03 10.16 -1.68
C SER A 259 -23.79 11.11 -0.75
N GLN A 260 -23.84 12.40 -1.08
CA GLN A 260 -24.64 13.39 -0.35
C GLN A 260 -26.12 13.15 -0.59
N GLU A 261 -26.48 12.79 -1.81
CA GLU A 261 -27.83 12.42 -2.19
C GLU A 261 -28.26 11.11 -1.56
N ALA A 262 -27.39 10.11 -1.50
CA ALA A 262 -27.64 8.87 -0.77
C ALA A 262 -27.91 9.13 0.72
N LEU A 263 -27.16 10.05 1.34
CA LEU A 263 -27.38 10.46 2.73
C LEU A 263 -28.69 11.24 2.92
N ALA A 264 -29.07 12.05 1.93
CA ALA A 264 -30.33 12.79 1.91
C ALA A 264 -31.54 11.94 1.49
N GLY A 265 -31.29 10.74 0.93
CA GLY A 265 -32.27 9.86 0.30
C GLY A 265 -32.95 10.49 -0.91
N THR A 266 -32.15 11.18 -1.73
CA THR A 266 -32.53 11.68 -3.05
C THR A 266 -31.93 10.80 -4.16
N ASN A 267 -32.36 11.00 -5.41
CA ASN A 267 -31.99 10.14 -6.53
C ASN A 267 -30.84 10.73 -7.37
N PRO A 268 -29.65 10.08 -7.39
CA PRO A 268 -28.46 10.59 -8.09
C PRO A 268 -28.53 10.59 -9.63
N ASN A 269 -29.69 10.28 -10.20
CA ASN A 269 -29.88 10.28 -11.65
C ASN A 269 -30.98 11.29 -12.07
N ASP A 270 -31.40 12.16 -11.16
CA ASP A 270 -32.47 13.14 -11.35
C ASP A 270 -32.10 14.47 -10.71
N ALA A 271 -31.53 15.36 -11.53
CA ALA A 271 -31.07 16.70 -11.13
C ALA A 271 -32.16 17.62 -10.53
N SER A 272 -33.42 17.16 -10.46
CA SER A 272 -34.51 17.85 -9.79
C SER A 272 -34.79 17.37 -8.35
N ASP A 273 -34.29 16.18 -7.98
CA ASP A 273 -34.41 15.55 -6.67
C ASP A 273 -33.14 15.76 -5.85
N PHE A 274 -33.07 16.89 -5.15
CA PHE A 274 -32.00 17.21 -4.22
C PHE A 274 -32.54 17.79 -2.91
N PHE A 275 -31.76 17.69 -1.85
CA PHE A 275 -32.18 18.15 -0.52
C PHE A 275 -32.26 19.68 -0.44
N ARG A 276 -33.44 20.20 -0.14
CA ARG A 276 -33.69 21.63 0.01
C ARG A 276 -34.82 21.93 0.99
N ILE A 277 -34.84 23.15 1.51
CA ILE A 277 -36.05 23.72 2.12
C ILE A 277 -37.05 23.95 0.98
N GLN A 278 -38.17 23.23 1.02
CA GLN A 278 -39.22 23.29 -0.01
C GLN A 278 -40.18 24.45 0.21
N SER A 279 -40.36 24.90 1.45
CA SER A 279 -41.20 26.04 1.78
C SER A 279 -40.70 26.77 3.01
N LEU A 280 -40.72 28.10 2.95
CA LEU A 280 -40.41 28.97 4.08
C LEU A 280 -41.52 30.03 4.20
N GLN A 281 -42.40 29.87 5.19
CA GLN A 281 -43.59 30.72 5.34
C GLN A 281 -43.59 31.45 6.67
N ARG A 282 -43.58 32.78 6.63
CA ARG A 282 -43.73 33.62 7.82
C ARG A 282 -45.20 33.92 8.05
N SER A 283 -45.67 33.67 9.27
CA SER A 283 -47.05 33.95 9.70
C SER A 283 -47.07 34.65 11.05
N ALA A 284 -48.25 35.07 11.50
CA ALA A 284 -48.42 35.65 12.82
C ALA A 284 -47.95 34.72 13.95
N GLY A 285 -48.04 33.39 13.77
CA GLY A 285 -47.65 32.38 14.77
C GLY A 285 -46.16 32.02 14.80
N GLY A 286 -45.40 32.35 13.75
CA GLY A 286 -44.00 31.93 13.62
C GLY A 286 -43.55 31.77 12.18
N THR A 287 -42.37 31.21 11.97
CA THR A 287 -41.86 30.85 10.63
C THR A 287 -41.88 29.35 10.45
N GLY A 288 -42.64 28.86 9.47
CA GLY A 288 -42.66 27.46 9.08
C GLY A 288 -41.54 27.15 8.09
N VAL A 289 -40.71 26.17 8.42
CA VAL A 289 -39.62 25.64 7.60
C VAL A 289 -40.00 24.22 7.18
N ALA A 290 -40.27 24.01 5.89
CA ALA A 290 -40.68 22.70 5.37
C ALA A 290 -39.60 22.06 4.50
N PHE A 291 -39.32 20.78 4.73
CA PHE A 291 -38.34 19.98 3.99
C PHE A 291 -38.74 18.49 4.00
N LYS A 292 -38.28 17.73 3.00
CA LYS A 292 -38.53 16.28 2.92
C LYS A 292 -37.64 15.56 3.95
N THR A 293 -38.22 14.69 4.76
CA THR A 293 -37.49 13.83 5.69
C THR A 293 -37.46 12.40 5.19
N ILE A 294 -36.39 11.66 5.45
CA ILE A 294 -36.29 10.21 5.23
C ILE A 294 -36.36 9.45 6.56
N PRO A 295 -36.88 8.21 6.56
CA PRO A 295 -37.03 7.45 7.80
C PRO A 295 -35.72 7.20 8.54
N GLY A 296 -35.73 7.47 9.85
CA GLY A 296 -34.58 7.21 10.72
C GLY A 296 -33.46 8.26 10.68
N SER A 297 -33.49 9.21 9.74
CA SER A 297 -32.47 10.27 9.67
C SER A 297 -32.76 11.45 10.61
N SER A 298 -31.68 12.10 11.06
CA SER A 298 -31.74 13.25 11.95
C SER A 298 -31.43 14.55 11.19
N TYR A 299 -32.23 15.57 11.43
CA TYR A 299 -32.12 16.88 10.79
C TYR A 299 -31.87 17.95 11.82
N GLN A 300 -30.86 18.76 11.60
CA GLN A 300 -30.51 19.89 12.47
C GLN A 300 -30.96 21.18 11.78
N ILE A 301 -31.78 21.97 12.48
CA ILE A 301 -32.29 23.25 11.99
C ILE A 301 -31.51 24.37 12.67
N TYR A 302 -30.98 25.29 11.87
CA TYR A 302 -30.22 26.44 12.31
C TYR A 302 -30.90 27.74 11.92
N TYR A 303 -30.69 28.76 12.74
CA TYR A 303 -31.09 30.13 12.50
C TYR A 303 -29.88 31.06 12.54
N SER A 304 -29.90 32.09 11.69
CA SER A 304 -28.99 33.24 11.75
C SER A 304 -29.76 34.51 11.44
N GLU A 305 -29.43 35.62 12.10
CA GLU A 305 -30.01 36.93 11.78
C GLU A 305 -29.31 37.63 10.61
N ASN A 306 -28.07 37.24 10.25
CA ASN A 306 -27.21 38.02 9.37
C ASN A 306 -26.31 37.23 8.40
N LEU A 307 -26.38 35.90 8.37
CA LEU A 307 -25.55 35.00 7.53
C LEU A 307 -24.03 35.04 7.81
N ALA A 308 -23.56 35.78 8.82
CA ALA A 308 -22.13 35.85 9.12
C ALA A 308 -21.60 34.46 9.55
N ALA A 309 -20.35 34.15 9.19
CA ALA A 309 -19.70 32.93 9.67
C ALA A 309 -19.72 32.89 11.22
N GLY A 310 -20.10 31.74 11.79
CA GLY A 310 -20.25 31.57 13.25
C GLY A 310 -21.55 32.12 13.86
N SER A 311 -22.40 32.83 13.11
CA SER A 311 -23.68 33.36 13.61
C SER A 311 -24.82 32.33 13.66
N TRP A 312 -24.62 31.15 13.08
CA TRP A 312 -25.63 30.11 12.98
C TRP A 312 -25.79 29.39 14.31
N VAL A 313 -26.99 29.49 14.89
CA VAL A 313 -27.35 28.81 16.13
C VAL A 313 -28.30 27.67 15.80
N ARG A 314 -28.05 26.48 16.35
CA ARG A 314 -28.96 25.35 16.23
C ARG A 314 -30.20 25.63 17.08
N ILE A 315 -31.38 25.57 16.46
CA ILE A 315 -32.67 25.87 17.11
C ILE A 315 -33.55 24.63 17.29
N ALA A 316 -33.34 23.57 16.50
CA ALA A 316 -34.09 22.33 16.66
C ALA A 316 -33.35 21.13 16.06
N THR A 317 -33.80 19.94 16.49
CA THR A 317 -33.50 18.66 15.89
C THR A 317 -34.81 17.98 15.54
N VAL A 318 -34.95 17.48 14.31
CA VAL A 318 -36.12 16.76 13.81
C VAL A 318 -35.68 15.37 13.37
N THR A 319 -36.41 14.33 13.78
CA THR A 319 -36.16 12.96 13.32
C THR A 319 -37.21 12.58 12.27
N GLY A 320 -36.78 11.98 11.16
CA GLY A 320 -37.68 11.47 10.14
C GLY A 320 -38.56 10.34 10.66
N GLY A 321 -39.84 10.38 10.30
CA GLY A 321 -40.84 9.38 10.72
C GLY A 321 -40.72 8.04 9.99
N ALA A 322 -41.79 7.23 9.98
CA ALA A 322 -41.76 5.89 9.39
C ALA A 322 -41.78 5.86 7.84
N SER A 323 -41.99 7.00 7.17
CA SER A 323 -42.02 7.10 5.71
C SER A 323 -41.51 8.46 5.23
N PRO A 324 -40.95 8.56 4.00
CA PRO A 324 -40.53 9.83 3.44
C PRO A 324 -41.72 10.80 3.34
N THR A 325 -41.63 11.94 4.00
CA THR A 325 -42.73 12.91 4.08
C THR A 325 -42.21 14.34 4.11
N LEU A 326 -43.03 15.28 3.66
CA LEU A 326 -42.77 16.70 3.86
C LEU A 326 -43.06 17.04 5.32
N HIS A 327 -42.01 17.34 6.07
CA HIS A 327 -42.12 17.78 7.46
C HIS A 327 -42.10 19.30 7.53
N GLN A 328 -42.91 19.89 8.40
CA GLN A 328 -42.92 21.33 8.67
C GLN A 328 -42.57 21.61 10.13
N TYR A 329 -41.40 22.22 10.35
CA TYR A 329 -41.00 22.74 11.65
C TYR A 329 -41.50 24.18 11.80
N LEU A 330 -42.08 24.51 12.96
CA LEU A 330 -42.51 25.87 13.29
C LEU A 330 -41.51 26.51 14.26
N ASP A 331 -40.84 27.57 13.83
CA ASP A 331 -40.10 28.46 14.73
C ASP A 331 -41.05 29.52 15.32
N ASP A 332 -41.53 29.28 16.53
CA ASP A 332 -42.47 30.12 17.26
C ASP A 332 -41.82 31.05 18.29
N ASN A 333 -40.48 31.03 18.38
CA ASN A 333 -39.73 31.81 19.36
C ASN A 333 -39.96 33.31 19.21
N LEU A 334 -40.37 33.95 20.29
CA LEU A 334 -40.78 35.36 20.29
C LEU A 334 -39.65 36.33 19.90
N ASP A 335 -38.42 36.06 20.35
CA ASP A 335 -37.28 36.94 20.06
C ASP A 335 -36.90 36.90 18.58
N ARG A 336 -36.91 35.70 17.97
CA ARG A 336 -36.65 35.53 16.54
C ARG A 336 -37.80 36.07 15.68
N ARG A 337 -39.05 35.92 16.14
CA ARG A 337 -40.24 36.49 15.48
C ARG A 337 -40.24 38.01 15.46
N ALA A 338 -39.67 38.65 16.48
CA ALA A 338 -39.53 40.10 16.55
C ALA A 338 -38.45 40.65 15.59
N ARG A 339 -37.57 39.80 15.03
CA ARG A 339 -36.50 40.25 14.12
C ARG A 339 -37.07 40.63 12.75
N ALA A 340 -36.57 41.74 12.20
CA ALA A 340 -36.95 42.20 10.86
C ALA A 340 -36.56 41.19 9.77
N LYS A 341 -35.47 40.45 9.98
CA LYS A 341 -34.97 39.41 9.07
C LYS A 341 -34.45 38.20 9.85
N GLY A 342 -34.33 37.09 9.15
CA GLY A 342 -33.79 35.84 9.68
C GLY A 342 -33.58 34.83 8.56
N PHE A 343 -32.62 33.96 8.72
CA PHE A 343 -32.20 32.97 7.75
C PHE A 343 -32.21 31.59 8.39
N TYR A 344 -32.61 30.60 7.61
CA TYR A 344 -32.72 29.22 8.07
C TYR A 344 -31.83 28.33 7.22
N LYS A 345 -31.26 27.31 7.86
CA LYS A 345 -30.51 26.23 7.23
C LYS A 345 -30.94 24.93 7.87
N VAL A 346 -31.13 23.91 7.03
CA VAL A 346 -31.36 22.54 7.50
C VAL A 346 -30.19 21.69 7.02
N SER A 347 -29.64 20.85 7.90
CA SER A 347 -28.61 19.87 7.54
C SER A 347 -29.05 18.48 7.96
N VAL A 348 -28.82 17.48 7.10
CA VAL A 348 -28.94 16.07 7.47
C VAL A 348 -27.68 15.65 8.24
N GLY A 349 -27.84 14.85 9.29
CA GLY A 349 -26.73 14.30 10.06
C GLY A 349 -27.00 12.86 10.49
N ASN A 350 -25.94 12.05 10.55
CA ASN A 350 -25.93 10.78 11.27
C ASN A 350 -25.84 11.02 12.77
#